data_AF-A0A9L0J3K0-F1
#
_entry.id   AF-A0A9L0J3K0-F1
#
_cell.length_a   1.000
_cell.length_b   1.000
_cell.length_c   1.000
_cell.angle_alpha   90.00
_cell.angle_beta   90.00
_cell.angle_gamma   90.00
#
_symmetry.space_group_name_H-M   'P 1'
#
loop_
_entity.id
_entity.type
_entity.pdbx_description
1 polymer ?
#
loop_
_entity_poly.entity_id
_entity_poly.type
_entity_poly.pdbx_seq_one_letter_code
_entity_poly.pdbx_strand_id
1 'polypeptide(L)'
;MARGWVRPSGLVHLLPSPTPLDNFTARILLSRGNQRPTARTVGAPSALTGTTNGRRAQFLPRSTQATLLPPTRHGVFPPRTPGTLEVAPARGPPYARCELAHAIRMLLEYTDTSYEEKQYTCGEAPDYDRSQWLDAKFKLDLAFPNLPYLMDGKNKITQSNAILRYIARKHNMCGETEEEKIRVDIMENQIMDFRMQLTKLCYSADLEKLKPQYLEQLPGQLKQFSLFLGKFSWFAGEKLTFVDFLTYDVLDQNRMFEPRCLDEFPNLKAFMCRFEALEKIAAYMQSDRFFKTPINNKMAHWGNKRIC
;
A
#
# COMPACT_ATOMS: atom_id res chain seq x y z
N MET A 1 30.34 -5.48 60.12
CA MET A 1 29.03 -5.53 60.80
C MET A 1 27.96 -5.48 59.70
N ALA A 2 27.44 -6.58 59.14
CA ALA A 2 26.68 -7.71 59.67
C ALA A 2 25.21 -7.39 60.04
N ARG A 3 24.30 -8.00 59.24
CA ARG A 3 22.88 -8.39 59.48
C ARG A 3 21.82 -7.28 59.27
N GLY A 4 20.68 -7.53 58.60
CA GLY A 4 20.15 -8.79 58.08
C GLY A 4 18.88 -8.60 57.22
N TRP A 5 18.58 -9.66 56.47
CA TRP A 5 17.49 -9.91 55.54
C TRP A 5 16.08 -9.87 56.16
N VAL A 6 15.02 -9.66 55.34
CA VAL A 6 13.97 -10.66 54.99
C VAL A 6 13.15 -10.17 53.77
N ARG A 7 12.95 -11.07 52.78
CA ARG A 7 11.99 -10.96 51.66
C ARG A 7 10.59 -11.42 52.10
N PRO A 8 9.53 -11.02 51.38
CA PRO A 8 8.44 -11.94 51.11
C PRO A 8 8.47 -12.39 49.65
N SER A 9 8.60 -13.70 49.52
CA SER A 9 8.23 -14.51 48.37
C SER A 9 6.73 -14.40 48.07
N GLY A 10 6.40 -14.07 46.82
CA GLY A 10 5.08 -14.25 46.24
C GLY A 10 5.24 -14.71 44.79
N LEU A 11 5.22 -16.03 44.59
CA LEU A 11 5.08 -16.65 43.28
C LEU A 11 3.75 -16.17 42.68
N VAL A 12 3.81 -15.49 41.53
CA VAL A 12 2.67 -15.39 40.61
C VAL A 12 3.15 -15.94 39.28
N HIS A 13 3.00 -17.25 39.11
CA HIS A 13 2.93 -17.84 37.78
C HIS A 13 1.62 -17.37 37.15
N LEU A 14 1.72 -16.43 36.21
CA LEU A 14 0.66 -16.21 35.21
C LEU A 14 1.20 -16.69 33.87
N LEU A 15 1.02 -17.99 33.64
CA LEU A 15 0.96 -18.54 32.29
C LEU A 15 -0.25 -17.91 31.60
N PRO A 16 -0.16 -17.39 30.37
CA PRO A 16 -1.35 -17.18 29.57
C PRO A 16 -1.84 -18.55 29.09
N SER A 17 -2.90 -19.05 29.72
CA SER A 17 -3.72 -20.12 29.13
C SER A 17 -4.45 -19.58 27.90
N PRO A 18 -4.62 -20.36 26.82
CA PRO A 18 -5.31 -19.92 25.62
C PRO A 18 -6.82 -19.92 25.89
N THR A 19 -7.43 -18.74 25.98
CA THR A 19 -8.90 -18.63 25.88
C THR A 19 -9.30 -18.51 24.40
N PRO A 20 -10.29 -19.28 23.92
CA PRO A 20 -10.76 -19.21 22.55
C PRO A 20 -11.31 -17.81 22.23
N LEU A 21 -10.97 -17.34 21.04
CA LEU A 21 -11.44 -16.10 20.40
C LEU A 21 -12.89 -16.25 19.94
N ASP A 22 -13.82 -16.58 20.84
CA ASP A 22 -15.25 -16.62 20.54
C ASP A 22 -15.98 -15.54 21.33
N ASN A 23 -16.66 -14.65 20.59
CA ASN A 23 -17.50 -13.52 21.01
C ASN A 23 -16.84 -12.13 21.09
N PHE A 24 -16.23 -11.69 19.99
CA PHE A 24 -16.25 -10.26 19.65
C PHE A 24 -17.46 -9.97 18.76
N THR A 25 -18.58 -9.56 19.36
CA THR A 25 -19.71 -9.00 18.63
C THR A 25 -19.29 -7.61 18.12
N ALA A 26 -18.72 -7.56 16.92
CA ALA A 26 -18.52 -6.30 16.21
C ALA A 26 -19.90 -5.70 15.89
N ARG A 27 -20.32 -4.67 16.65
CA ARG A 27 -21.47 -3.84 16.28
C ARG A 27 -21.10 -3.04 15.03
N ILE A 28 -21.35 -3.63 13.85
CA ILE A 28 -21.23 -2.95 12.56
C ILE A 28 -22.19 -1.75 12.58
N LEU A 29 -21.65 -0.54 12.41
CA LEU A 29 -22.42 0.69 12.22
C LEU A 29 -23.11 0.66 10.85
N LEU A 30 -24.22 -0.08 10.74
CA LEU A 30 -25.10 0.02 9.59
C LEU A 30 -25.89 1.33 9.71
N SER A 31 -25.43 2.37 9.02
CA SER A 31 -26.24 3.56 8.77
C SER A 31 -27.43 3.15 7.92
N ARG A 32 -28.61 3.01 8.54
CA ARG A 32 -29.87 2.78 7.82
C ARG A 32 -30.22 4.06 7.05
N GLY A 33 -30.04 4.02 5.74
CA GLY A 33 -30.56 5.03 4.82
C GLY A 33 -32.06 5.26 5.04
N ASN A 34 -32.41 6.52 5.18
CA ASN A 34 -33.73 7.02 5.54
C ASN A 34 -34.75 6.72 4.41
N GLN A 35 -35.49 5.61 4.49
CA GLN A 35 -36.66 5.39 3.64
C GLN A 35 -37.91 5.94 4.33
N ARG A 36 -38.48 7.01 3.77
CA ARG A 36 -39.82 7.51 4.14
C ARG A 36 -40.88 6.48 3.74
N PRO A 37 -41.89 6.20 4.59
CA PRO A 37 -42.99 5.35 4.19
C PRO A 37 -43.99 6.12 3.31
N THR A 38 -44.16 5.67 2.07
CA THR A 38 -45.27 6.09 1.20
C THR A 38 -46.53 5.34 1.61
N ALA A 39 -47.55 6.07 2.08
CA ALA A 39 -48.89 5.55 2.27
C ALA A 39 -49.58 5.35 0.91
N ARG A 40 -50.19 4.18 0.71
CA ARG A 40 -51.15 3.91 -0.37
C ARG A 40 -52.54 4.38 0.07
N THR A 41 -53.24 5.11 -0.80
CA THR A 41 -54.69 4.92 -0.96
C THR A 41 -55.10 5.33 -2.37
N VAL A 42 -55.87 4.44 -3.00
CA VAL A 42 -56.46 4.54 -4.33
C VAL A 42 -57.87 5.11 -4.18
N GLY A 43 -58.29 6.00 -5.09
CA GLY A 43 -59.69 6.41 -5.23
C GLY A 43 -59.86 7.69 -6.07
N ALA A 44 -60.45 7.55 -7.26
CA ALA A 44 -60.94 8.63 -8.11
C ALA A 44 -62.49 8.51 -8.21
N PRO A 45 -63.22 9.35 -8.96
CA PRO A 45 -63.35 10.82 -8.92
C PRO A 45 -64.84 11.28 -8.84
N SER A 46 -65.14 12.55 -8.52
CA SER A 46 -66.39 13.22 -8.95
C SER A 46 -66.44 14.75 -8.79
N ALA A 47 -66.77 15.38 -9.92
CA ALA A 47 -67.63 16.54 -10.20
C ALA A 47 -67.74 17.80 -9.28
N LEU A 48 -67.45 18.94 -9.93
CA LEU A 48 -68.22 20.21 -10.03
C LEU A 48 -68.69 20.94 -8.76
N THR A 49 -68.20 22.18 -8.54
CA THR A 49 -68.94 23.47 -8.74
C THR A 49 -68.20 24.68 -8.12
N GLY A 50 -68.19 25.82 -8.83
CA GLY A 50 -68.46 27.16 -8.27
C GLY A 50 -67.35 28.03 -7.63
N THR A 51 -66.87 29.02 -8.40
CA THR A 51 -66.76 30.49 -8.08
C THR A 51 -66.13 30.96 -6.75
N THR A 52 -65.18 31.91 -6.63
CA THR A 52 -64.99 33.21 -7.31
C THR A 52 -63.67 33.89 -6.84
N ASN A 53 -63.13 34.79 -7.68
CA ASN A 53 -62.31 35.99 -7.43
C ASN A 53 -61.03 35.90 -6.55
N GLY A 54 -59.85 36.39 -6.94
CA GLY A 54 -59.43 37.16 -8.11
C GLY A 54 -58.04 37.77 -7.85
N ARG A 55 -57.19 37.83 -8.88
CA ARG A 55 -56.41 39.01 -9.32
C ARG A 55 -55.35 38.58 -10.33
N ARG A 56 -55.45 39.21 -11.50
CA ARG A 56 -54.56 39.15 -12.66
C ARG A 56 -53.13 39.57 -12.31
N ALA A 57 -52.16 38.87 -12.88
CA ALA A 57 -51.08 39.50 -13.66
C ALA A 57 -50.67 38.53 -14.78
N GLN A 58 -51.00 38.88 -16.02
CA GLN A 58 -50.45 38.24 -17.23
C GLN A 58 -49.22 39.03 -17.65
N PHE A 59 -48.12 38.37 -18.00
CA PHE A 59 -47.23 38.82 -19.08
C PHE A 59 -46.52 37.62 -19.73
N LEU A 60 -46.47 37.67 -21.07
CA LEU A 60 -46.09 36.66 -22.07
C LEU A 60 -44.56 36.38 -22.13
N PRO A 61 -44.14 35.31 -22.86
CA PRO A 61 -42.83 34.68 -22.69
C PRO A 61 -41.72 35.35 -23.52
N ARG A 62 -40.47 35.29 -23.02
CA ARG A 62 -39.28 35.65 -23.80
C ARG A 62 -38.29 34.49 -23.88
N SER A 63 -38.24 33.94 -25.09
CA SER A 63 -37.05 33.58 -25.87
C SER A 63 -35.75 33.24 -25.14
N THR A 64 -35.37 31.97 -25.31
CA THR A 64 -34.03 31.42 -25.55
C THR A 64 -32.89 32.42 -25.72
N GLN A 65 -31.90 32.36 -24.83
CA GLN A 65 -30.48 32.54 -25.18
C GLN A 65 -29.63 31.73 -24.21
N ALA A 66 -29.14 30.59 -24.69
CA ALA A 66 -28.09 29.82 -24.04
C ALA A 66 -26.81 30.68 -24.06
N THR A 67 -26.31 31.03 -22.87
CA THR A 67 -25.00 31.67 -22.76
C THR A 67 -23.95 30.57 -22.88
N LEU A 68 -23.34 30.47 -24.06
CA LEU A 68 -22.20 29.60 -24.33
C LEU A 68 -21.02 30.05 -23.46
N LEU A 69 -20.62 29.22 -22.50
CA LEU A 69 -19.31 29.31 -21.87
C LEU A 69 -18.24 29.07 -22.95
N PRO A 70 -17.15 29.86 -23.01
CA PRO A 70 -16.08 29.60 -23.95
C PRO A 70 -15.42 28.25 -23.65
N PRO A 71 -14.97 27.49 -24.66
CA PRO A 71 -14.30 26.23 -24.42
C PRO A 71 -13.03 26.48 -23.62
N THR A 72 -12.91 25.78 -22.50
CA THR A 72 -11.66 25.65 -21.74
C THR A 72 -10.55 25.31 -22.71
N ARG A 73 -9.63 26.26 -22.93
CA ARG A 73 -8.36 25.98 -23.60
C ARG A 73 -7.74 24.78 -22.88
N HIS A 74 -7.51 23.71 -23.63
CA HIS A 74 -6.62 22.65 -23.21
C HIS A 74 -5.33 23.32 -22.72
N GLY A 75 -5.10 23.25 -21.41
CA GLY A 75 -3.86 23.69 -20.82
C GLY A 75 -2.76 22.81 -21.41
N VAL A 76 -2.06 23.35 -22.41
CA VAL A 76 -0.76 22.85 -22.79
C VAL A 76 0.12 23.12 -21.59
N PHE A 77 0.31 22.10 -20.77
CA PHE A 77 1.33 22.13 -19.73
C PHE A 77 2.67 22.39 -20.42
N PRO A 78 3.50 23.33 -19.92
CA PRO A 78 4.85 23.47 -20.45
C PRO A 78 5.58 22.13 -20.31
N PRO A 79 6.43 21.75 -21.26
CA PRO A 79 7.27 20.56 -21.11
C PRO A 79 8.07 20.73 -19.82
N ARG A 80 7.84 19.84 -18.85
CA ARG A 80 8.60 19.84 -17.61
C ARG A 80 10.04 19.53 -17.97
N THR A 81 10.97 20.37 -17.52
CA THR A 81 12.36 19.97 -17.34
C THR A 81 12.37 18.62 -16.62
N PRO A 82 13.11 17.60 -17.10
CA PRO A 82 13.22 16.32 -16.42
C PRO A 82 13.92 16.57 -15.08
N GLY A 83 13.13 16.81 -14.04
CA GLY A 83 13.60 16.81 -12.67
C GLY A 83 13.83 15.36 -12.32
N THR A 84 15.10 14.95 -12.26
CA THR A 84 15.46 13.63 -11.80
C THR A 84 14.93 13.45 -10.38
N LEU A 85 14.05 12.47 -10.17
CA LEU A 85 13.54 12.16 -8.83
C LEU A 85 14.67 11.62 -7.96
N GLU A 86 15.01 12.27 -6.86
CA GLU A 86 15.94 11.67 -5.89
C GLU A 86 15.15 10.73 -4.99
N VAL A 87 15.45 9.43 -5.06
CA VAL A 87 14.91 8.42 -4.15
C VAL A 87 16.04 7.87 -3.29
N ALA A 88 15.85 7.87 -1.97
CA ALA A 88 16.82 7.29 -1.06
C ALA A 88 16.20 6.17 -0.20
N PRO A 89 16.65 4.92 -0.33
CA PRO A 89 16.37 3.82 0.59
C PRO A 89 17.32 3.80 1.79
N ALA A 90 16.91 3.13 2.89
CA ALA A 90 17.82 2.72 3.97
C ALA A 90 18.65 1.52 3.51
N ARG A 91 20.00 1.55 3.58
CA ARG A 91 20.84 0.46 3.03
C ARG A 91 22.01 0.05 3.92
N GLY A 92 22.52 -1.16 3.64
CA GLY A 92 23.90 -1.64 3.79
C GLY A 92 24.53 -1.91 2.40
N PRO A 93 25.87 -2.03 2.25
CA PRO A 93 26.58 -1.98 0.97
C PRO A 93 26.80 -3.33 0.27
N PRO A 94 27.19 -3.34 -1.03
CA PRO A 94 27.07 -2.22 -1.97
C PRO A 94 25.80 -2.22 -2.84
N TYR A 95 24.93 -3.22 -2.79
CA TYR A 95 23.76 -3.33 -3.69
C TYR A 95 22.66 -4.12 -2.99
N ALA A 96 21.79 -3.44 -2.23
CA ALA A 96 20.69 -4.04 -1.47
C ALA A 96 19.33 -3.68 -2.08
N ARG A 97 18.46 -4.69 -2.17
CA ARG A 97 17.08 -4.59 -2.65
C ARG A 97 16.24 -3.62 -1.83
N CYS A 98 16.58 -3.39 -0.55
CA CYS A 98 15.86 -2.55 0.41
C CYS A 98 14.34 -2.79 0.37
N GLU A 99 13.82 -3.61 1.29
CA GLU A 99 12.42 -4.06 1.33
C GLU A 99 11.39 -2.98 0.96
N LEU A 100 11.51 -1.77 1.52
CA LEU A 100 10.50 -0.72 1.36
C LEU A 100 10.65 0.14 0.09
N ALA A 101 11.76 0.02 -0.64
CA ALA A 101 12.02 0.77 -1.87
C ALA A 101 11.90 -0.07 -3.13
N HIS A 102 11.83 -1.40 -3.02
CA HIS A 102 11.77 -2.27 -4.20
C HIS A 102 10.55 -2.01 -5.08
N ALA A 103 9.35 -1.95 -4.47
CA ALA A 103 8.12 -1.58 -5.18
C ALA A 103 8.20 -0.18 -5.83
N ILE A 104 8.87 0.78 -5.17
CA ILE A 104 9.04 2.14 -5.68
C ILE A 104 9.90 2.12 -6.95
N ARG A 105 11.03 1.41 -6.94
CA ARG A 105 11.91 1.28 -8.12
C ARG A 105 11.17 0.64 -9.29
N MET A 106 10.49 -0.49 -9.05
CA MET A 106 9.72 -1.15 -10.11
C MET A 106 8.65 -0.23 -10.69
N LEU A 107 7.98 0.58 -9.86
CA LEU A 107 6.99 1.54 -10.35
C LEU A 107 7.63 2.67 -11.15
N LEU A 108 8.79 3.19 -10.74
CA LEU A 108 9.53 4.20 -11.48
C LEU A 108 9.97 3.69 -12.85
N GLU A 109 10.51 2.47 -12.90
CA GLU A 109 10.93 1.78 -14.12
C GLU A 109 9.75 1.50 -15.05
N TYR A 110 8.63 1.00 -14.51
CA TYR A 110 7.42 0.73 -15.29
C TYR A 110 6.83 2.01 -15.90
N THR A 111 6.84 3.11 -15.13
CA THR A 111 6.30 4.39 -15.58
C THR A 111 7.29 5.23 -16.39
N ASP A 112 8.47 4.68 -16.70
CA ASP A 112 9.54 5.35 -17.44
C ASP A 112 9.94 6.70 -16.80
N THR A 113 9.80 6.82 -15.49
CA THR A 113 10.05 8.06 -14.77
C THR A 113 11.54 8.19 -14.52
N SER A 114 12.16 9.28 -14.98
CA SER A 114 13.58 9.56 -14.72
C SER A 114 13.84 9.79 -13.22
N TYR A 115 14.81 9.07 -12.66
CA TYR A 115 15.16 9.12 -11.24
C TYR A 115 16.65 8.86 -11.01
N GLU A 116 17.14 9.37 -9.88
CA GLU A 116 18.47 9.14 -9.33
C GLU A 116 18.30 8.53 -7.95
N GLU A 117 19.15 7.55 -7.65
CA GLU A 117 19.12 6.88 -6.37
C GLU A 117 20.24 7.38 -5.48
N LYS A 118 19.87 8.04 -4.38
CA LYS A 118 20.82 8.29 -3.30
C LYS A 118 20.95 7.05 -2.41
N GLN A 119 22.19 6.62 -2.21
CA GLN A 119 22.48 5.41 -1.46
C GLN A 119 23.13 5.73 -0.11
N TYR A 120 22.46 5.40 0.99
CA TYR A 120 23.06 5.50 2.33
C TYR A 120 23.56 4.13 2.77
N THR A 121 24.82 4.05 3.18
CA THR A 121 25.47 2.80 3.59
C THR A 121 25.35 2.58 5.10
N CYS A 122 25.15 1.32 5.50
CA CYS A 122 25.23 0.82 6.86
C CYS A 122 26.56 0.07 7.03
N GLY A 123 27.37 0.43 8.02
CA GLY A 123 28.64 -0.22 8.34
C GLY A 123 28.50 -1.72 8.63
N GLU A 124 29.63 -2.41 8.77
CA GLU A 124 29.64 -3.82 9.18
C GLU A 124 29.32 -3.97 10.67
N ALA A 125 28.99 -5.21 11.07
CA ALA A 125 28.89 -5.56 12.48
C ALA A 125 30.26 -5.38 13.18
N PRO A 126 30.27 -5.08 14.49
CA PRO A 126 29.11 -4.90 15.38
C PRO A 126 28.52 -3.48 15.36
N ASP A 127 29.20 -2.52 14.75
CA ASP A 127 28.88 -1.09 14.91
C ASP A 127 27.69 -0.65 14.07
N TYR A 128 27.49 -1.28 12.89
CA TYR A 128 26.42 -0.95 11.95
C TYR A 128 26.31 0.57 11.71
N ASP A 129 27.44 1.20 11.39
CA ASP A 129 27.52 2.66 11.28
C ASP A 129 26.46 3.21 10.32
N ARG A 130 25.70 4.21 10.79
CA ARG A 130 24.63 4.88 10.04
C ARG A 130 24.92 6.37 9.82
N SER A 131 26.14 6.81 10.09
CA SER A 131 26.59 8.21 10.00
C SER A 131 26.12 8.89 8.71
N GLN A 132 26.32 8.26 7.55
CA GLN A 132 25.91 8.81 6.24
C GLN A 132 24.45 9.26 6.19
N TRP A 133 23.53 8.49 6.78
CA TRP A 133 22.12 8.87 6.86
C TRP A 133 21.87 9.87 7.98
N LEU A 134 22.41 9.62 9.17
CA LEU A 134 22.18 10.46 10.35
C LEU A 134 22.67 11.90 10.15
N ASP A 135 23.77 12.08 9.42
CA ASP A 135 24.36 13.38 9.08
C ASP A 135 23.51 14.17 8.07
N ALA A 136 22.75 13.48 7.22
CA ALA A 136 21.89 14.09 6.21
C ALA A 136 20.43 14.25 6.68
N LYS A 137 19.95 13.38 7.57
CA LYS A 137 18.54 13.19 7.93
C LYS A 137 17.76 14.48 8.16
N PHE A 138 18.30 15.38 8.98
CA PHE A 138 17.62 16.63 9.37
C PHE A 138 17.98 17.83 8.46
N LYS A 139 18.85 17.64 7.47
CA LYS A 139 19.27 18.67 6.50
C LYS A 139 18.43 18.67 5.22
N LEU A 140 17.58 17.66 5.03
CA LEU A 140 16.75 17.49 3.83
C LEU A 140 15.42 18.26 3.89
N ASP A 141 15.09 18.83 5.06
CA ASP A 141 13.84 19.57 5.28
C ASP A 141 12.61 18.70 4.92
N LEU A 142 12.62 17.47 5.43
CA LEU A 142 11.50 16.52 5.37
C LEU A 142 10.61 16.75 6.59
N ALA A 143 9.27 16.75 6.40
CA ALA A 143 8.32 16.91 7.50
C ALA A 143 8.48 15.80 8.57
N PHE A 144 8.71 14.56 8.14
CA PHE A 144 8.96 13.41 9.00
C PHE A 144 10.19 12.64 8.50
N PRO A 145 11.43 13.07 8.85
CA PRO A 145 12.66 12.52 8.26
C PRO A 145 12.78 11.00 8.42
N ASN A 146 12.67 10.28 7.30
CA ASN A 146 12.72 8.83 7.28
C ASN A 146 13.18 8.31 5.91
N LEU A 147 13.46 7.01 5.83
CA LEU A 147 13.73 6.30 4.58
C LEU A 147 12.61 5.25 4.34
N PRO A 148 12.15 5.06 3.10
CA PRO A 148 12.55 5.83 1.92
C PRO A 148 11.98 7.26 1.90
N TYR A 149 12.67 8.14 1.17
CA TYR A 149 12.14 9.45 0.77
C TYR A 149 12.19 9.63 -0.75
N LEU A 150 11.36 10.54 -1.26
CA LEU A 150 11.35 11.01 -2.64
C LEU A 150 11.38 12.55 -2.66
N MET A 151 12.28 13.12 -3.46
CA MET A 151 12.33 14.56 -3.75
C MET A 151 11.96 14.82 -5.21
N ASP A 152 10.97 15.70 -5.42
CA ASP A 152 10.48 16.11 -6.73
C ASP A 152 10.17 17.62 -6.73
N GLY A 153 11.19 18.42 -7.04
CA GLY A 153 11.12 19.87 -6.94
C GLY A 153 10.75 20.31 -5.52
N LYS A 154 9.57 20.91 -5.37
CA LYS A 154 9.03 21.34 -4.07
C LYS A 154 8.43 20.21 -3.23
N ASN A 155 8.12 19.07 -3.84
CA ASN A 155 7.47 17.96 -3.16
C ASN A 155 8.53 17.08 -2.50
N LYS A 156 8.49 17.00 -1.17
CA LYS A 156 9.41 16.19 -0.36
C LYS A 156 8.58 15.18 0.43
N ILE A 157 8.69 13.91 0.07
CA ILE A 157 7.75 12.87 0.51
C ILE A 157 8.51 11.77 1.22
N THR A 158 8.01 11.38 2.39
CA THR A 158 8.45 10.21 3.15
C THR A 158 7.30 9.21 3.27
N GLN A 159 7.58 7.99 3.72
CA GLN A 159 6.66 6.84 3.74
C GLN A 159 6.50 6.17 2.37
N SER A 160 6.83 4.88 2.29
CA SER A 160 6.83 4.11 1.04
C SER A 160 5.49 4.15 0.31
N ASN A 161 4.38 3.95 1.03
CA ASN A 161 3.03 3.96 0.47
C ASN A 161 2.64 5.35 -0.06
N ALA A 162 3.01 6.42 0.65
CA ALA A 162 2.75 7.78 0.20
C ALA A 162 3.54 8.12 -1.08
N ILE A 163 4.79 7.66 -1.18
CA ILE A 163 5.63 7.78 -2.37
C ILE A 163 5.01 7.01 -3.55
N LEU A 164 4.59 5.77 -3.35
CA LEU A 164 3.94 4.96 -4.38
C LEU A 164 2.66 5.62 -4.87
N ARG A 165 1.77 6.04 -3.96
CA ARG A 165 0.55 6.75 -4.32
C ARG A 165 0.84 8.07 -5.04
N TYR A 166 1.92 8.78 -4.70
CA TYR A 166 2.32 10.00 -5.41
C TYR A 166 2.70 9.73 -6.86
N ILE A 167 3.54 8.72 -7.11
CA ILE A 167 3.92 8.32 -8.47
C ILE A 167 2.68 7.82 -9.21
N ALA A 168 1.88 6.97 -8.58
CA ALA A 168 0.66 6.40 -9.16
C ALA A 168 -0.35 7.45 -9.61
N ARG A 169 -0.56 8.52 -8.81
CA ARG A 169 -1.45 9.64 -9.17
C ARG A 169 -1.01 10.38 -10.42
N LYS A 170 0.29 10.44 -10.72
CA LYS A 170 0.79 11.08 -11.95
C LYS A 170 0.49 10.26 -13.21
N HIS A 171 0.23 8.96 -13.04
CA HIS A 171 0.08 7.98 -14.11
C HIS A 171 -1.29 7.29 -14.11
N ASN A 172 -2.26 7.80 -13.34
CA ASN A 172 -3.61 7.24 -13.18
C ASN A 172 -3.66 5.77 -12.70
N MET A 173 -2.75 5.39 -11.79
CA MET A 173 -2.60 4.01 -11.30
C MET A 173 -3.17 3.79 -9.88
N CYS A 174 -4.19 4.55 -9.47
CA CYS A 174 -4.79 4.49 -8.13
C CYS A 174 -6.20 3.85 -8.08
N GLY A 175 -6.66 3.26 -9.18
CA GLY A 175 -8.06 2.87 -9.36
C GLY A 175 -8.92 4.03 -9.85
N GLU A 176 -9.80 3.74 -10.80
CA GLU A 176 -10.65 4.73 -11.47
C GLU A 176 -12.04 4.78 -10.83
N THR A 177 -12.64 3.61 -10.59
CA THR A 177 -13.95 3.50 -9.94
C THR A 177 -13.83 3.45 -8.42
N GLU A 178 -14.94 3.63 -7.71
CA GLU A 178 -14.97 3.52 -6.25
C GLU A 178 -14.62 2.10 -5.80
N GLU A 179 -15.10 1.09 -6.52
CA GLU A 179 -14.83 -0.31 -6.24
C GLU A 179 -13.34 -0.63 -6.40
N GLU A 180 -12.69 -0.11 -7.43
CA GLU A 180 -11.24 -0.27 -7.63
C GLU A 180 -10.45 0.42 -6.51
N LYS A 181 -10.85 1.63 -6.11
CA LYS A 181 -10.21 2.37 -5.01
C LYS A 181 -10.34 1.63 -3.68
N ILE A 182 -11.53 1.11 -3.37
CA ILE A 182 -11.76 0.26 -2.18
C ILE A 182 -10.82 -0.93 -2.19
N ARG A 183 -10.68 -1.61 -3.35
CA ARG A 183 -9.78 -2.77 -3.47
C ARG A 183 -8.32 -2.38 -3.29
N VAL A 184 -7.89 -1.25 -3.87
CA VAL A 184 -6.54 -0.69 -3.68
C VAL A 184 -6.27 -0.38 -2.21
N ASP A 185 -7.19 0.28 -1.53
CA ASP A 185 -7.01 0.69 -0.13
C ASP A 185 -6.98 -0.51 0.82
N ILE A 186 -7.86 -1.50 0.64
CA ILE A 186 -7.84 -2.76 1.41
C ILE A 186 -6.52 -3.48 1.18
N MET A 187 -6.13 -3.66 -0.09
CA MET A 187 -4.96 -4.45 -0.45
C MET A 187 -3.66 -3.78 0.02
N GLU A 188 -3.55 -2.46 -0.08
CA GLU A 188 -2.37 -1.71 0.40
C GLU A 188 -2.16 -1.92 1.91
N ASN A 189 -3.21 -1.87 2.72
CA ASN A 189 -3.08 -2.04 4.16
C ASN A 189 -2.83 -3.51 4.52
N GLN A 190 -3.59 -4.44 3.93
CA GLN A 190 -3.44 -5.87 4.21
C GLN A 190 -2.06 -6.41 3.83
N ILE A 191 -1.51 -5.98 2.68
CA ILE A 191 -0.19 -6.45 2.25
C ILE A 191 0.93 -5.90 3.12
N MET A 192 0.76 -4.69 3.68
CA MET A 192 1.73 -4.12 4.61
C MET A 192 1.73 -4.85 5.96
N ASP A 193 0.55 -5.21 6.47
CA ASP A 193 0.46 -6.05 7.67
C ASP A 193 1.13 -7.41 7.47
N PHE A 194 0.94 -8.01 6.29
CA PHE A 194 1.58 -9.27 5.93
C PHE A 194 3.09 -9.14 5.79
N ARG A 195 3.59 -8.09 5.14
CA ARG A 195 5.03 -7.76 5.09
C ARG A 195 5.62 -7.65 6.50
N MET A 196 4.98 -6.89 7.38
CA MET A 196 5.47 -6.65 8.73
C MET A 196 5.60 -7.93 9.56
N GLN A 197 4.80 -8.96 9.28
CA GLN A 197 4.95 -10.26 9.94
C GLN A 197 6.25 -10.95 9.56
N LEU A 198 6.56 -11.02 8.26
CA LEU A 198 7.83 -11.59 7.77
C LEU A 198 9.02 -10.75 8.27
N THR A 199 8.96 -9.43 8.15
CA THR A 199 10.01 -8.53 8.64
C THR A 199 10.28 -8.77 10.14
N LYS A 200 9.24 -8.82 10.99
CA LYS A 200 9.42 -9.07 12.44
C LYS A 200 10.12 -10.42 12.70
N LEU A 201 9.77 -11.45 11.94
CA LEU A 201 10.43 -12.75 12.04
C LEU A 201 11.91 -12.66 11.64
N CYS A 202 12.22 -12.01 10.52
CA CYS A 202 13.57 -11.88 9.98
C CYS A 202 14.53 -11.10 10.90
N TYR A 203 14.04 -10.15 11.70
CA TYR A 203 14.85 -9.39 12.67
C TYR A 203 14.82 -9.99 14.09
N SER A 204 14.11 -11.10 14.31
CA SER A 204 14.09 -11.76 15.62
C SER A 204 15.33 -12.62 15.84
N ALA A 205 15.95 -12.53 17.02
CA ALA A 205 17.02 -13.43 17.43
C ALA A 205 16.56 -14.89 17.55
N ASP A 206 15.25 -15.13 17.71
CA ASP A 206 14.62 -16.45 17.80
C ASP A 206 14.04 -16.94 16.46
N LEU A 207 14.54 -16.44 15.31
CA LEU A 207 14.03 -16.77 13.97
C LEU A 207 13.80 -18.28 13.78
N GLU A 208 14.79 -19.12 14.11
CA GLU A 208 14.70 -20.58 13.91
C GLU A 208 13.58 -21.23 14.72
N LYS A 209 13.22 -20.66 15.88
CA LYS A 209 12.11 -21.16 16.72
C LYS A 209 10.74 -20.69 16.22
N LEU A 210 10.67 -19.48 15.68
CA LEU A 210 9.43 -18.84 15.25
C LEU A 210 9.05 -19.19 13.79
N LYS A 211 10.05 -19.56 12.97
CA LYS A 211 9.85 -19.91 11.56
C LYS A 211 8.81 -21.02 11.33
N PRO A 212 8.78 -22.14 12.09
CA PRO A 212 7.75 -23.17 11.90
C PRO A 212 6.32 -22.65 12.04
N GLN A 213 6.07 -21.80 13.04
CA GLN A 213 4.75 -21.20 13.25
C GLN A 213 4.35 -20.27 12.09
N TYR A 214 5.30 -19.49 11.58
CA TYR A 214 5.05 -18.65 10.41
C TYR A 214 4.68 -19.49 9.18
N LEU A 215 5.42 -20.56 8.92
CA LEU A 215 5.17 -21.45 7.78
C LEU A 215 3.84 -22.21 7.91
N GLU A 216 3.40 -22.54 9.12
CA GLU A 216 2.08 -23.13 9.36
C GLU A 216 0.94 -22.16 9.02
N GLN A 217 1.10 -20.86 9.31
CA GLN A 217 0.08 -19.83 9.06
C GLN A 217 0.07 -19.31 7.61
N LEU A 218 1.22 -19.40 6.93
CA LEU A 218 1.46 -18.82 5.61
C LEU A 218 0.44 -19.26 4.54
N PRO A 219 0.09 -20.56 4.37
CA PRO A 219 -0.91 -20.97 3.40
C PRO A 219 -2.29 -20.35 3.65
N GLY A 220 -2.68 -20.19 4.91
CA GLY A 220 -3.95 -19.56 5.28
C GLY A 220 -4.03 -18.09 4.84
N GLN A 221 -2.92 -17.36 4.98
CA GLN A 221 -2.83 -15.96 4.54
C GLN A 221 -2.77 -15.84 3.02
N LEU A 222 -1.99 -16.68 2.35
CA LEU A 222 -1.92 -16.73 0.89
C LEU A 222 -3.27 -17.09 0.26
N LYS A 223 -4.04 -17.98 0.89
CA LYS A 223 -5.41 -18.29 0.47
C LYS A 223 -6.31 -17.06 0.48
N GLN A 224 -6.18 -16.16 1.47
CA GLN A 224 -6.96 -14.92 1.50
C GLN A 224 -6.63 -14.01 0.32
N PHE A 225 -5.35 -13.83 -0.02
CA PHE A 225 -4.92 -13.07 -1.19
C PHE A 225 -5.38 -13.71 -2.51
N SER A 226 -5.29 -15.04 -2.60
CA SER A 226 -5.78 -15.80 -3.75
C SER A 226 -7.29 -15.60 -3.96
N LEU A 227 -8.09 -15.66 -2.89
CA LEU A 227 -9.54 -15.40 -2.95
C LEU A 227 -9.84 -13.94 -3.32
N PHE A 228 -9.08 -12.99 -2.78
CA PHE A 228 -9.28 -11.56 -3.05
C PHE A 228 -8.93 -11.19 -4.50
N LEU A 229 -7.86 -11.74 -5.06
CA LEU A 229 -7.53 -11.63 -6.49
C LEU A 229 -8.63 -12.27 -7.34
N GLY A 230 -9.07 -13.47 -6.95
CA GLY A 230 -10.16 -14.19 -7.58
C GLY A 230 -9.88 -14.43 -9.07
N LYS A 231 -10.78 -13.90 -9.92
CA LYS A 231 -10.71 -14.02 -11.39
C LYS A 231 -9.95 -12.89 -12.08
N PHE A 232 -9.59 -11.83 -11.35
CA PHE A 232 -8.99 -10.65 -11.94
C PHE A 232 -7.52 -10.87 -12.32
N SER A 233 -7.05 -10.11 -13.31
CA SER A 233 -5.64 -10.09 -13.70
C SER A 233 -4.77 -9.34 -12.69
N TRP A 234 -5.34 -8.32 -12.03
CA TRP A 234 -4.67 -7.45 -11.08
C TRP A 234 -5.51 -7.29 -9.81
N PHE A 235 -4.88 -6.87 -8.70
CA PHE A 235 -5.55 -6.83 -7.41
C PHE A 235 -6.66 -5.78 -7.34
N ALA A 236 -6.56 -4.69 -8.09
CA ALA A 236 -7.62 -3.69 -8.20
C ALA A 236 -8.74 -4.10 -9.18
N GLY A 237 -8.47 -4.99 -10.14
CA GLY A 237 -9.42 -5.36 -11.20
C GLY A 237 -8.70 -5.75 -12.50
N GLU A 238 -9.15 -5.21 -13.63
CA GLU A 238 -8.56 -5.50 -14.94
C GLU A 238 -7.35 -4.62 -15.29
N LYS A 239 -7.16 -3.51 -14.57
CA LYS A 239 -6.05 -2.57 -14.79
C LYS A 239 -5.00 -2.70 -13.70
N LEU A 240 -3.73 -2.57 -14.11
CA LEU A 240 -2.59 -2.54 -13.21
C LEU A 240 -2.61 -1.26 -12.37
N THR A 241 -2.37 -1.38 -11.08
CA THR A 241 -2.27 -0.25 -10.14
C THR A 241 -1.01 -0.35 -9.30
N PHE A 242 -0.67 0.67 -8.52
CA PHE A 242 0.53 0.64 -7.68
C PHE A 242 0.51 -0.48 -6.63
N VAL A 243 -0.67 -0.97 -6.24
CA VAL A 243 -0.78 -2.03 -5.23
C VAL A 243 -0.29 -3.37 -5.75
N ASP A 244 -0.31 -3.59 -7.06
CA ASP A 244 0.25 -4.79 -7.67
C ASP A 244 1.78 -4.84 -7.50
N PHE A 245 2.47 -3.69 -7.55
CA PHE A 245 3.91 -3.58 -7.30
C PHE A 245 4.28 -3.91 -5.86
N LEU A 246 3.47 -3.40 -4.91
CA LEU A 246 3.59 -3.76 -3.49
C LEU A 246 3.36 -5.24 -3.26
N THR A 247 2.34 -5.80 -3.89
CA THR A 247 1.94 -7.19 -3.72
C THR A 247 2.95 -8.14 -4.33
N TYR A 248 3.45 -7.85 -5.52
CA TYR A 248 4.54 -8.59 -6.13
C TYR A 248 5.78 -8.64 -5.22
N ASP A 249 6.22 -7.50 -4.68
CA ASP A 249 7.39 -7.44 -3.81
C ASP A 249 7.23 -8.32 -2.56
N VAL A 250 6.07 -8.25 -1.88
CA VAL A 250 5.82 -9.04 -0.66
C VAL A 250 5.66 -10.53 -0.96
N LEU A 251 4.99 -10.88 -2.06
CA LEU A 251 4.87 -12.28 -2.48
C LEU A 251 6.22 -12.85 -2.92
N ASP A 252 7.08 -12.06 -3.58
CA ASP A 252 8.41 -12.50 -3.97
C ASP A 252 9.31 -12.73 -2.74
N GLN A 253 9.23 -11.88 -1.72
CA GLN A 253 9.97 -12.11 -0.46
C GLN A 253 9.53 -13.41 0.21
N ASN A 254 8.23 -13.71 0.23
CA ASN A 254 7.70 -14.97 0.73
C ASN A 254 8.14 -16.17 -0.13
N ARG A 255 8.12 -16.03 -1.46
CA ARG A 255 8.64 -17.03 -2.40
C ARG A 255 10.14 -17.27 -2.18
N MET A 256 10.92 -16.25 -1.84
CA MET A 256 12.33 -16.41 -1.50
C MET A 256 12.52 -17.09 -0.13
N PHE A 257 11.63 -16.83 0.83
CA PHE A 257 11.67 -17.42 2.17
C PHE A 257 11.25 -18.89 2.20
N GLU A 258 10.20 -19.22 1.44
CA GLU A 258 9.65 -20.57 1.24
C GLU A 258 9.30 -20.76 -0.25
N PRO A 259 10.21 -21.35 -1.06
CA PRO A 259 10.07 -21.47 -2.52
C PRO A 259 8.76 -22.09 -3.02
N ARG A 260 8.15 -22.97 -2.21
CA ARG A 260 6.95 -23.70 -2.60
C ARG A 260 5.65 -23.11 -2.04
N CYS A 261 5.71 -21.98 -1.33
CA CYS A 261 4.54 -21.40 -0.67
C CYS A 261 3.39 -21.04 -1.63
N LEU A 262 3.69 -20.78 -2.91
CA LEU A 262 2.69 -20.45 -3.93
C LEU A 262 2.18 -21.67 -4.72
N ASP A 263 2.67 -22.88 -4.47
CA ASP A 263 2.38 -24.06 -5.29
C ASP A 263 0.88 -24.37 -5.38
N GLU A 264 0.16 -24.19 -4.28
CA GLU A 264 -1.28 -24.44 -4.15
C GLU A 264 -2.16 -23.31 -4.70
N PHE A 265 -1.57 -22.17 -5.08
CA PHE A 265 -2.29 -20.96 -5.50
C PHE A 265 -1.97 -20.60 -6.96
N PRO A 266 -2.56 -21.30 -7.94
CA PRO A 266 -2.24 -21.11 -9.36
C PRO A 266 -2.50 -19.69 -9.86
N ASN A 267 -3.51 -19.00 -9.33
CA ASN A 267 -3.80 -17.61 -9.71
C ASN A 267 -2.75 -16.62 -9.18
N LEU A 268 -2.20 -16.83 -7.98
CA LEU A 268 -1.09 -16.04 -7.46
C LEU A 268 0.19 -16.31 -8.24
N LYS A 269 0.48 -17.57 -8.59
CA LYS A 269 1.60 -17.88 -9.51
C LYS A 269 1.43 -17.19 -10.86
N ALA A 270 0.22 -17.24 -11.43
CA ALA A 270 -0.07 -16.54 -12.68
C ALA A 270 0.10 -15.01 -12.56
N PHE A 271 -0.30 -14.41 -11.43
CA PHE A 271 -0.03 -13.00 -11.13
C PHE A 271 1.46 -12.69 -11.11
N MET A 272 2.27 -13.48 -10.41
CA MET A 272 3.73 -13.29 -10.36
C MET A 272 4.34 -13.35 -11.75
N CYS A 273 4.01 -14.38 -12.55
CA CYS A 273 4.51 -14.51 -13.92
C CYS A 273 4.05 -13.35 -14.81
N ARG A 274 2.79 -12.93 -14.70
CA ARG A 274 2.25 -11.81 -15.49
C ARG A 274 2.97 -10.49 -15.16
N PHE A 275 3.23 -10.23 -13.89
CA PHE A 275 3.95 -9.05 -13.45
C PHE A 275 5.39 -9.04 -13.96
N GLU A 276 6.09 -10.16 -13.84
CA GLU A 276 7.47 -10.33 -14.33
C GLU A 276 7.56 -10.21 -15.87
N ALA A 277 6.48 -10.54 -16.58
CA ALA A 277 6.40 -10.44 -18.04
C ALA A 277 6.05 -9.03 -18.57
N LEU A 278 5.76 -8.06 -17.70
CA LEU A 278 5.57 -6.67 -18.13
C LEU A 278 6.88 -6.16 -18.76
N GLU A 279 6.84 -5.71 -20.01
CA GLU A 279 8.04 -5.39 -20.81
C GLU A 279 9.09 -4.55 -20.05
N LYS A 280 8.66 -3.43 -19.45
CA LYS A 280 9.52 -2.54 -18.67
C LYS A 280 10.08 -3.20 -17.40
N ILE A 281 9.31 -4.07 -16.75
CA ILE A 281 9.74 -4.82 -15.56
C ILE A 281 10.72 -5.92 -15.94
N ALA A 282 10.42 -6.69 -16.99
CA ALA A 282 11.29 -7.74 -17.52
C ALA A 282 12.65 -7.15 -17.92
N ALA A 283 12.65 -6.01 -18.63
CA ALA A 283 13.86 -5.30 -19.01
C ALA A 283 14.63 -4.80 -17.77
N TYR A 284 13.94 -4.20 -16.79
CA TYR A 284 14.56 -3.77 -15.54
C TYR A 284 15.21 -4.93 -14.79
N MET A 285 14.51 -6.08 -14.64
CA MET A 285 14.99 -7.28 -13.94
C MET A 285 16.25 -7.90 -14.58
N GLN A 286 16.48 -7.66 -15.87
CA GLN A 286 17.67 -8.11 -16.60
C GLN A 286 18.82 -7.09 -16.56
N SER A 287 18.57 -5.88 -16.05
CA SER A 287 19.58 -4.82 -15.99
C SER A 287 20.43 -4.88 -14.73
N ASP A 288 21.62 -4.29 -14.78
CA ASP A 288 22.51 -4.15 -13.61
C ASP A 288 21.93 -3.25 -12.49
N ARG A 289 20.84 -2.53 -12.77
CA ARG A 289 20.11 -1.73 -11.77
C ARG A 289 19.23 -2.59 -10.88
N PHE A 290 18.91 -3.82 -11.27
CA PHE A 290 18.01 -4.68 -10.51
C PHE A 290 18.71 -5.34 -9.33
N PHE A 291 18.23 -5.00 -8.13
CA PHE A 291 18.70 -5.60 -6.90
C PHE A 291 17.78 -6.73 -6.46
N LYS A 292 18.19 -7.99 -6.68
CA LYS A 292 17.46 -9.18 -6.21
C LYS A 292 17.67 -9.45 -4.72
N THR A 293 18.88 -9.23 -4.21
CA THR A 293 19.29 -9.43 -2.81
C THR A 293 20.40 -8.44 -2.41
N PRO A 294 20.67 -8.21 -1.12
CA PRO A 294 19.90 -8.63 0.05
C PRO A 294 18.54 -7.93 0.13
N ILE A 295 17.55 -8.65 0.67
CA ILE A 295 16.19 -8.17 0.93
C ILE A 295 16.22 -7.20 2.12
N ASN A 296 16.85 -7.65 3.22
CA ASN A 296 16.91 -6.99 4.51
C ASN A 296 18.26 -6.29 4.77
N ASN A 297 18.28 -5.44 5.80
CA ASN A 297 19.51 -4.83 6.28
C ASN A 297 20.38 -5.88 7.01
N LYS A 298 21.66 -5.57 7.21
CA LYS A 298 22.68 -6.45 7.81
C LYS A 298 22.30 -7.04 9.16
N MET A 299 21.52 -6.29 9.94
CA MET A 299 21.06 -6.68 11.28
C MET A 299 20.00 -7.79 11.27
N ALA A 300 19.37 -8.09 10.13
CA ALA A 300 18.42 -9.19 10.04
C ALA A 300 19.13 -10.55 10.06
N HIS A 301 18.46 -11.55 10.60
CA HIS A 301 18.93 -12.94 10.63
C HIS A 301 18.63 -13.69 9.33
N TRP A 302 17.75 -13.16 8.47
CA TRP A 302 17.48 -13.70 7.12
C TRP A 302 17.39 -12.59 6.07
N GLY A 303 17.80 -12.90 4.84
CA GLY A 303 17.72 -11.99 3.70
C GLY A 303 18.74 -10.84 3.75
N ASN A 304 19.72 -10.87 4.65
CA ASN A 304 20.74 -9.84 4.86
C ASN A 304 22.00 -10.01 3.98
N LYS A 305 22.11 -11.14 3.28
CA LYS A 305 23.24 -11.47 2.40
C LYS A 305 22.83 -11.46 0.94
N ARG A 306 23.82 -11.27 0.06
CA ARG A 306 23.65 -11.57 -1.36
C ARG A 306 23.60 -13.07 -1.58
N ILE A 307 22.69 -13.47 -2.45
CA ILE A 307 22.71 -14.79 -3.06
C ILE A 307 23.34 -14.58 -4.42
N CYS A 308 24.57 -15.06 -4.59
CA CYS A 308 25.28 -15.10 -5.87
C CYS A 308 24.66 -16.16 -6.77
#